data_AF-A0A3B7MVY7-F1
#
_entry.id   AF-A0A3B7MVY7-F1
#
_cell.length_a   1.000
_cell.length_b   1.000
_cell.length_c   1.000
_cell.angle_alpha   90.00
_cell.angle_beta   90.00
_cell.angle_gamma   90.00
#
_symmetry.space_group_name_H-M   'P 1'
#
loop_
_entity.id
_entity.type
_entity.pdbx_description
1 polymer ?
#
loop_
_entity_poly.entity_id
_entity_poly.type
_entity_poly.pdbx_seq_one_letter_code
_entity_poly.pdbx_strand_id
1 'polypeptide(L)'
;MSKTKWVLDPAHSEIQFKVKHLMITTVTGYFKKFNLEVETDGDDFTNASKIEFTADVDSIDTNNEQRDNHLKSADFFNASEYKEIKFSGIKYTGTKEEGKLQGALTLRGVTGNVIANVEFGGITVDPYGQTKAGFTVTGKLNRKEFGLGWGAVTEAGNVVVSDEVKFAGEFQLIKQA
;
A
#
# COMPACT_ATOMS: atom_id res chain seq x y z
N MET A 1 -23.87 -15.75 -9.67
CA MET A 1 -23.29 -15.76 -8.31
C MET A 1 -23.55 -14.39 -7.71
N SER A 2 -23.88 -14.27 -6.42
CA SER A 2 -24.01 -12.96 -5.78
C SER A 2 -22.61 -12.39 -5.52
N LYS A 3 -22.40 -11.14 -5.90
CA LYS A 3 -21.17 -10.42 -5.56
C LYS A 3 -21.09 -10.23 -4.04
N THR A 4 -19.93 -10.51 -3.46
CA THR A 4 -19.61 -10.19 -2.07
C THR A 4 -18.74 -8.94 -2.05
N LYS A 5 -19.13 -7.94 -1.25
CA LYS A 5 -18.29 -6.76 -0.98
C LYS A 5 -17.54 -6.95 0.34
N TRP A 6 -16.26 -6.66 0.32
CA TRP A 6 -15.38 -6.65 1.49
C TRP A 6 -14.80 -5.24 1.65
N VAL A 7 -14.80 -4.73 2.88
CA VAL A 7 -14.25 -3.39 3.20
C VAL A 7 -13.22 -3.49 4.30
N LEU A 8 -12.26 -2.57 4.31
CA LEU A 8 -11.21 -2.52 5.32
C LEU A 8 -11.76 -2.45 6.75
N ASP A 9 -11.16 -3.23 7.65
CA ASP A 9 -11.18 -3.03 9.08
C ASP A 9 -9.97 -2.14 9.46
N PRO A 10 -10.16 -0.83 9.67
CA PRO A 10 -9.05 0.09 9.87
C PRO A 10 -8.33 -0.13 11.21
N ALA A 11 -8.97 -0.77 12.19
CA ALA A 11 -8.39 -1.00 13.51
C ALA A 11 -7.40 -2.17 13.52
N HIS A 12 -7.51 -3.08 12.54
CA HIS A 12 -6.71 -4.30 12.44
C HIS A 12 -5.94 -4.35 11.11
N SER A 13 -5.60 -3.18 10.58
CA SER A 13 -4.86 -3.08 9.33
C SER A 13 -3.74 -2.05 9.44
N GLU A 14 -2.66 -2.27 8.69
CA GLU A 14 -1.56 -1.33 8.55
C GLU A 14 -0.95 -1.37 7.15
N ILE A 15 -0.33 -0.26 6.75
CA ILE A 15 0.51 -0.16 5.56
C ILE A 15 1.79 0.60 5.92
N GLN A 16 2.90 -0.10 5.81
CA GLN A 16 4.24 0.42 6.08
C GLN A 16 5.06 0.51 4.79
N PHE A 17 5.98 1.46 4.77
CA PHE A 17 7.04 1.54 3.77
C PHE A 17 8.40 1.69 4.44
N LYS A 18 9.44 1.23 3.76
CA LYS A 18 10.83 1.26 4.21
C LYS A 18 11.74 1.74 3.10
N VAL A 19 12.59 2.71 3.42
CA VAL A 19 13.55 3.32 2.49
C VAL A 19 14.92 3.37 3.14
N LYS A 20 15.97 3.05 2.39
CA LYS A 20 17.35 3.17 2.87
C LYS A 20 17.79 4.63 2.87
N HIS A 21 18.37 5.08 3.98
CA HIS A 21 18.99 6.39 4.16
C HIS A 21 20.51 6.25 4.28
N LEU A 22 21.24 7.03 3.47
CA LEU A 22 22.70 6.93 3.27
C LEU A 22 23.17 5.50 2.96
N MET A 23 22.27 4.65 2.46
CA MET A 23 22.46 3.21 2.23
C MET A 23 22.82 2.36 3.48
N ILE A 24 22.90 2.97 4.67
CA ILE A 24 23.32 2.31 5.90
C ILE A 24 22.19 2.05 6.88
N THR A 25 21.20 2.95 6.96
CA THR A 25 20.07 2.84 7.89
C THR A 25 18.75 2.79 7.12
N THR A 26 17.68 2.40 7.81
CA THR A 26 16.33 2.30 7.22
C THR A 26 15.42 3.29 7.91
N VAL A 27 14.79 4.17 7.12
CA VAL A 27 13.63 4.95 7.56
C VAL A 27 12.39 4.10 7.33
N THR A 28 11.58 3.94 8.37
CA THR A 28 10.27 3.29 8.29
C THR A 28 9.21 4.38 8.36
N GLY A 29 8.18 4.26 7.54
CA GLY A 29 7.01 5.13 7.61
C GLY A 29 5.72 4.38 7.36
N TYR A 30 4.61 5.06 7.63
CA TYR A 30 3.26 4.55 7.57
C TYR A 30 2.35 5.56 6.90
N PHE A 31 1.23 5.08 6.34
CA PHE A 31 0.06 5.92 6.10
C PHE A 31 -1.00 5.55 7.13
N LYS A 32 -1.42 6.49 7.97
CA LYS A 32 -2.34 6.23 9.07
C LYS A 32 -3.81 6.25 8.67
N LYS A 33 -4.13 6.78 7.50
CA LYS A 33 -5.49 6.82 6.94
C LYS A 33 -5.46 6.22 5.54
N PHE A 34 -6.14 5.09 5.38
CA PHE A 34 -6.23 4.37 4.13
C PHE A 34 -7.53 3.56 4.11
N ASN A 35 -7.89 3.08 2.91
CA ASN A 35 -9.05 2.24 2.69
C ASN A 35 -8.69 1.13 1.68
N LEU A 36 -9.40 0.01 1.76
CA LEU A 36 -9.32 -1.11 0.83
C LEU A 36 -10.72 -1.66 0.62
N GLU A 37 -11.15 -1.75 -0.63
CA GLU A 37 -12.39 -2.40 -1.03
C GLU A 37 -12.10 -3.53 -2.02
N VAL A 38 -12.75 -4.67 -1.80
CA VAL A 38 -12.64 -5.85 -2.67
C VAL A 38 -14.02 -6.40 -3.01
N GLU A 39 -14.25 -6.74 -4.27
CA GLU A 39 -15.46 -7.45 -4.72
C GLU A 39 -15.10 -8.83 -5.28
N THR A 40 -15.71 -9.88 -4.74
CA THR A 40 -15.50 -11.28 -5.14
C THR A 40 -16.80 -11.96 -5.54
N ASP A 41 -16.72 -13.10 -6.22
CA ASP A 41 -17.83 -14.05 -6.30
C ASP A 41 -17.74 -15.02 -5.12
N GLY A 42 -18.68 -14.89 -4.17
CA GLY A 42 -18.63 -15.63 -2.91
C GLY A 42 -17.44 -15.21 -2.05
N ASP A 43 -16.76 -16.18 -1.45
CA ASP A 43 -15.67 -15.95 -0.47
C ASP A 43 -14.28 -16.27 -1.06
N ASP A 44 -14.18 -16.40 -2.38
CA ASP A 44 -12.94 -16.77 -3.07
C ASP A 44 -12.24 -15.52 -3.63
N PHE A 45 -11.20 -15.05 -2.95
CA PHE A 45 -10.45 -13.85 -3.37
C PHE A 45 -9.67 -14.01 -4.68
N THR A 46 -9.44 -15.24 -5.15
CA THR A 46 -8.73 -15.46 -6.43
C THR A 46 -9.54 -15.02 -7.64
N ASN A 47 -10.86 -14.85 -7.48
CA ASN A 47 -11.78 -14.38 -8.50
C ASN A 47 -12.15 -12.89 -8.36
N ALA A 48 -11.44 -12.14 -7.51
CA ALA A 48 -11.77 -10.74 -7.23
C ALA A 48 -11.95 -9.93 -8.52
N SER A 49 -13.15 -9.39 -8.68
CA SER A 49 -13.55 -8.57 -9.83
C SER A 49 -13.15 -7.10 -9.67
N LYS A 50 -12.83 -6.69 -8.43
CA LYS A 50 -12.39 -5.34 -8.08
C LYS A 50 -11.52 -5.39 -6.83
N ILE A 51 -10.39 -4.68 -6.85
CA ILE A 51 -9.53 -4.44 -5.70
C ILE A 51 -9.10 -2.97 -5.80
N GLU A 52 -9.54 -2.13 -4.86
CA GLU A 52 -9.21 -0.70 -4.83
C GLU A 52 -8.64 -0.33 -3.47
N PHE A 53 -7.41 0.14 -3.46
CA PHE A 53 -6.74 0.68 -2.28
C PHE A 53 -6.55 2.18 -2.44
N THR A 54 -6.74 2.92 -1.35
CA THR A 54 -6.43 4.35 -1.27
C THR A 54 -5.70 4.67 0.03
N ALA A 55 -4.76 5.62 0.00
CA ALA A 55 -4.16 6.17 1.21
C ALA A 55 -4.07 7.69 1.13
N ASP A 56 -4.42 8.35 2.24
CA ASP A 56 -4.32 9.81 2.37
C ASP A 56 -2.85 10.19 2.61
N VAL A 57 -2.30 11.02 1.72
CA VAL A 57 -0.91 11.47 1.80
C VAL A 57 -0.67 12.29 3.07
N ASP A 58 -1.66 13.05 3.55
CA ASP A 58 -1.51 13.85 4.78
C ASP A 58 -1.38 12.99 6.04
N SER A 59 -1.71 11.70 5.94
CA SER A 59 -1.58 10.72 7.02
C SER A 59 -0.20 10.06 7.11
N ILE A 60 0.78 10.52 6.31
CA ILE A 60 2.14 10.01 6.35
C ILE A 60 2.80 10.27 7.70
N ASP A 61 3.43 9.24 8.25
CA ASP A 61 4.11 9.28 9.55
C ASP A 61 5.40 8.47 9.47
N THR A 62 6.53 9.14 9.65
CA THR A 62 7.85 8.51 9.77
C THR A 62 8.44 8.68 11.17
N ASN A 63 7.61 9.05 12.16
CA ASN A 63 7.98 9.42 13.51
C ASN A 63 8.94 10.65 13.54
N ASN A 64 8.81 11.56 12.57
CA ASN A 64 9.58 12.80 12.51
C ASN A 64 8.80 13.87 11.76
N GLU A 65 8.22 14.80 12.51
CA GLU A 65 7.31 15.81 11.99
C GLU A 65 7.94 16.69 10.88
N GLN A 66 9.22 17.06 11.01
CA GLN A 66 9.90 17.85 9.99
C GLN A 66 10.03 17.09 8.66
N ARG A 67 10.41 15.82 8.72
CA ARG A 67 10.48 14.94 7.54
C ARG A 67 9.10 14.69 6.96
N ASP A 68 8.09 14.47 7.80
CA ASP A 68 6.71 14.24 7.36
C ASP A 68 6.17 15.47 6.63
N ASN A 69 6.43 16.67 7.15
CA ASN A 69 6.09 17.94 6.49
C ASN A 69 6.83 18.10 5.15
N HIS A 70 8.11 17.73 5.07
CA HIS A 70 8.85 17.74 3.82
C HIS A 70 8.31 16.73 2.80
N LEU A 71 7.94 15.52 3.22
CA LEU A 71 7.34 14.51 2.35
C LEU A 71 5.99 14.95 1.77
N LYS A 72 5.20 15.73 2.51
CA LYS A 72 3.93 16.31 2.03
C LYS A 72 4.11 17.48 1.05
N SER A 73 5.29 18.10 1.02
CA SER A 73 5.56 19.28 0.19
C SER A 73 5.61 18.97 -1.32
N ALA A 74 5.68 20.02 -2.14
CA ALA A 74 5.79 19.92 -3.60
C ALA A 74 7.08 19.22 -4.08
N ASP A 75 8.10 19.10 -3.23
CA ASP A 75 9.35 18.40 -3.56
C ASP A 75 9.17 16.86 -3.56
N PHE A 76 8.13 16.36 -2.90
CA PHE A 76 7.81 14.94 -2.76
C PHE A 76 6.38 14.63 -3.22
N PHE A 77 5.47 14.25 -2.31
CA PHE A 77 4.13 13.78 -2.69
C PHE A 77 3.21 14.89 -3.17
N ASN A 78 3.52 16.15 -2.84
CA ASN A 78 2.70 17.32 -3.13
C ASN A 78 1.23 17.10 -2.69
N ALA A 79 1.05 16.87 -1.38
CA ALA A 79 -0.25 16.51 -0.78
C ALA A 79 -1.34 17.54 -1.06
N SER A 80 -0.96 18.81 -1.28
CA SER A 80 -1.88 19.90 -1.59
C SER A 80 -2.63 19.69 -2.93
N GLU A 81 -1.98 19.07 -3.91
CA GLU A 81 -2.55 18.76 -5.23
C GLU A 81 -2.96 17.28 -5.35
N TYR A 82 -2.11 16.38 -4.84
CA TYR A 82 -2.32 14.93 -4.91
C TYR A 82 -2.57 14.37 -3.51
N LYS A 83 -3.83 14.43 -3.08
CA LYS A 83 -4.25 14.03 -1.73
C LYS A 83 -4.17 12.53 -1.47
N GLU A 84 -4.29 11.72 -2.52
CA GLU A 84 -4.44 10.28 -2.39
C GLU A 84 -3.41 9.51 -3.22
N ILE A 85 -2.88 8.46 -2.61
CA ILE A 85 -2.27 7.32 -3.29
C ILE A 85 -3.40 6.38 -3.69
N LYS A 86 -3.38 5.83 -4.91
CA LYS A 86 -4.41 4.92 -5.40
C LYS A 86 -3.81 3.67 -6.01
N PHE A 87 -4.37 2.51 -5.71
CA PHE A 87 -3.98 1.26 -6.36
C PHE A 87 -5.22 0.49 -6.80
N SER A 88 -5.23 0.10 -8.07
CA SER A 88 -6.29 -0.72 -8.66
C SER A 88 -5.71 -2.07 -9.10
N GLY A 89 -6.22 -3.16 -8.54
CA GLY A 89 -5.80 -4.52 -8.91
C GLY A 89 -6.21 -4.87 -10.33
N ILE A 90 -5.29 -5.48 -11.08
CA ILE A 90 -5.48 -5.85 -12.49
C ILE A 90 -5.53 -7.36 -12.65
N LYS A 91 -4.53 -8.06 -12.09
CA LYS A 91 -4.38 -9.49 -12.30
C LYS A 91 -3.74 -10.17 -11.10
N TYR A 92 -4.46 -11.15 -10.56
CA TYR A 92 -3.92 -12.09 -9.59
C TYR A 92 -3.35 -13.33 -10.30
N THR A 93 -2.24 -13.86 -9.80
CA THR A 93 -1.66 -15.12 -10.26
C THR A 93 -1.07 -15.86 -9.07
N GLY A 94 -1.60 -17.03 -8.76
CA GLY A 94 -1.19 -17.80 -7.58
C GLY A 94 -2.21 -18.86 -7.22
N THR A 95 -2.11 -19.35 -5.99
CA THR A 95 -3.07 -20.25 -5.37
C THR A 95 -4.09 -19.45 -4.54
N LYS A 96 -4.95 -20.15 -3.79
CA LYS A 96 -5.84 -19.52 -2.80
C LYS A 96 -5.10 -18.99 -1.57
N GLU A 97 -3.91 -19.52 -1.29
CA GLU A 97 -3.15 -19.25 -0.07
C GLU A 97 -2.11 -18.15 -0.31
N GLU A 98 -1.48 -18.13 -1.49
CA GLU A 98 -0.46 -17.14 -1.81
C GLU A 98 -0.37 -16.86 -3.32
N GLY A 99 0.09 -15.67 -3.68
CA GLY A 99 0.23 -15.29 -5.07
C GLY A 99 0.78 -13.90 -5.28
N LYS A 100 0.70 -13.46 -6.53
CA LYS A 100 1.13 -12.14 -6.96
C LYS A 100 -0.06 -11.37 -7.51
N LEU A 101 -0.25 -10.16 -6.99
CA LEU A 101 -1.21 -9.19 -7.48
C LEU A 101 -0.47 -8.12 -8.28
N GLN A 102 -0.73 -8.09 -9.59
CA GLN A 102 -0.39 -6.96 -10.45
C GLN A 102 -1.48 -5.90 -10.33
N GLY A 103 -1.09 -4.64 -10.21
CA GLY A 103 -2.03 -3.52 -10.27
C GLY A 103 -1.40 -2.21 -10.71
N ALA A 104 -2.27 -1.25 -11.05
CA ALA A 104 -1.90 0.11 -11.37
C ALA A 104 -1.83 0.93 -10.09
N LEU A 105 -0.64 1.41 -9.74
CA LEU A 105 -0.42 2.33 -8.63
C LEU A 105 -0.34 3.75 -9.20
N THR A 106 -1.05 4.69 -8.61
CA THR A 106 -0.93 6.12 -8.88
C THR A 106 -0.31 6.82 -7.67
N LEU A 107 0.82 7.48 -7.89
CA LEU A 107 1.51 8.32 -6.91
C LEU A 107 1.80 9.66 -7.56
N ARG A 108 1.42 10.77 -6.90
CA ARG A 108 1.67 12.13 -7.39
C ARG A 108 1.20 12.34 -8.85
N GLY A 109 0.05 11.78 -9.19
CA GLY A 109 -0.53 11.86 -10.54
C GLY A 109 0.13 10.98 -11.62
N VAL A 110 1.21 10.26 -11.29
CA VAL A 110 1.87 9.31 -12.20
C VAL A 110 1.38 7.90 -11.90
N THR A 111 0.93 7.19 -12.93
CA THR A 111 0.47 5.80 -12.82
C THR A 111 1.51 4.83 -13.38
N GLY A 112 1.84 3.81 -12.60
CA GLY A 112 2.78 2.75 -12.97
C GLY A 112 2.31 1.38 -12.50
N ASN A 113 2.85 0.32 -13.10
CA ASN A 113 2.50 -1.06 -12.71
C ASN A 113 3.35 -1.49 -11.51
N VAL A 114 2.70 -2.04 -10.49
CA VAL A 114 3.36 -2.61 -9.31
C VAL A 114 2.90 -4.04 -9.10
N ILE A 115 3.82 -4.87 -8.60
CA ILE A 115 3.53 -6.25 -8.20
C ILE A 115 3.65 -6.33 -6.69
N ALA A 116 2.58 -6.79 -6.05
CA ALA A 116 2.56 -7.15 -4.65
C ALA A 116 2.50 -8.67 -4.51
N ASN A 117 3.29 -9.24 -3.60
CA ASN A 117 3.07 -10.59 -3.11
C ASN A 117 1.94 -10.52 -2.08
N VAL A 118 1.04 -11.49 -2.14
CA VAL A 118 -0.14 -11.57 -1.28
C VAL A 118 -0.17 -12.95 -0.65
N GLU A 119 -0.30 -13.00 0.66
CA GLU A 119 -0.53 -14.20 1.45
C GLU A 119 -1.91 -14.07 2.10
N PHE A 120 -2.75 -15.08 1.95
CA PHE A 120 -4.10 -15.13 2.50
C PHE A 120 -4.08 -15.82 3.85
N GLY A 121 -4.42 -15.08 4.91
CA GLY A 121 -4.46 -15.56 6.29
C GLY A 121 -5.75 -16.32 6.65
N GLY A 122 -6.70 -16.42 5.71
CA GLY A 122 -7.96 -17.14 5.89
C GLY A 122 -9.16 -16.25 6.18
N ILE A 123 -10.32 -16.90 6.36
CA ILE A 123 -11.59 -16.28 6.75
C ILE A 123 -12.04 -16.83 8.10
N THR A 124 -12.55 -15.96 8.95
CA THR A 124 -13.13 -16.34 10.25
C THR A 124 -14.32 -15.46 10.60
N VAL A 125 -15.11 -15.87 11.59
CA VAL A 125 -16.14 -15.01 12.19
C VAL A 125 -15.60 -14.48 13.51
N ASP A 126 -15.61 -13.17 13.67
CA ASP A 126 -15.14 -12.52 14.90
C ASP A 126 -16.15 -12.69 16.06
N PRO A 127 -15.79 -12.35 17.31
CA PRO A 127 -16.69 -12.45 18.45
C PRO A 127 -17.97 -11.60 18.36
N TYR A 128 -18.04 -10.66 17.41
CA TYR A 128 -19.19 -9.80 17.15
C TYR A 128 -20.08 -10.31 16.00
N GLY A 129 -19.76 -11.49 15.46
CA GLY A 129 -20.52 -12.13 14.38
C GLY A 129 -20.16 -11.61 12.99
N GLN A 130 -19.11 -10.81 12.82
CA GLN A 130 -18.69 -10.30 11.52
C GLN A 130 -17.77 -11.31 10.83
N THR A 131 -18.03 -11.61 9.56
CA THR A 131 -17.09 -12.40 8.75
C THR A 131 -15.90 -11.52 8.34
N LYS A 132 -14.70 -11.99 8.68
CA LYS A 132 -13.42 -11.31 8.42
C LYS A 132 -12.54 -12.12 7.48
N ALA A 133 -11.72 -11.44 6.69
CA ALA A 133 -10.66 -12.04 5.87
C ALA A 133 -9.32 -11.34 6.14
N GLY A 134 -8.23 -12.09 6.27
CA GLY A 134 -6.89 -11.55 6.58
C GLY A 134 -5.91 -11.70 5.41
N PHE A 135 -5.05 -10.70 5.21
CA PHE A 135 -4.02 -10.69 4.18
C PHE A 135 -2.72 -10.07 4.65
N THR A 136 -1.61 -10.73 4.34
CA THR A 136 -0.27 -10.13 4.42
C THR A 136 0.17 -9.78 3.01
N VAL A 137 0.63 -8.55 2.81
CA VAL A 137 1.01 -8.03 1.49
C VAL A 137 2.41 -7.46 1.56
N THR A 138 3.27 -7.80 0.60
CA THR A 138 4.62 -7.24 0.51
C THR A 138 4.97 -6.87 -0.92
N GLY A 139 5.89 -5.93 -1.08
CA GLY A 139 6.43 -5.63 -2.40
C GLY A 139 7.44 -4.51 -2.36
N LYS A 140 7.80 -4.07 -3.56
CA LYS A 140 8.75 -2.98 -3.76
C LYS A 140 8.46 -2.24 -5.04
N LEU A 141 8.86 -0.97 -5.07
CA LEU A 141 8.78 -0.11 -6.23
C LEU A 141 10.00 0.80 -6.32
N ASN A 142 10.20 1.42 -7.47
CA ASN A 142 11.18 2.48 -7.64
C ASN A 142 10.47 3.84 -7.63
N ARG A 143 10.77 4.69 -6.65
CA ARG A 143 10.10 5.99 -6.48
C ARG A 143 10.30 6.94 -7.67
N LYS A 144 11.40 6.80 -8.42
CA LYS A 144 11.69 7.64 -9.59
C LYS A 144 10.71 7.39 -10.74
N GLU A 145 10.17 6.19 -10.84
CA GLU A 145 9.15 5.84 -11.86
C GLU A 145 7.85 6.64 -11.66
N PHE A 146 7.64 7.19 -10.46
CA PHE A 146 6.46 7.97 -10.09
C PHE A 146 6.75 9.47 -9.97
N GLY A 147 7.86 9.95 -10.52
CA GLY A 147 8.24 11.37 -10.44
C GLY A 147 8.64 11.84 -9.04
N LEU A 148 8.83 10.92 -8.08
CA LEU A 148 9.39 11.21 -6.77
C LEU A 148 10.92 11.18 -6.85
N GLY A 149 11.48 12.11 -7.63
CA GLY A 149 12.89 12.14 -8.00
C GLY A 149 13.83 12.84 -7.01
N TRP A 150 13.32 13.43 -5.93
CA TRP A 150 14.16 14.16 -4.97
C TRP A 150 15.33 13.30 -4.50
N GLY A 151 16.54 13.82 -4.58
CA GLY A 151 17.72 13.07 -4.20
C GLY A 151 18.85 14.03 -3.92
N ALA A 152 19.56 13.77 -2.83
CA ALA A 152 20.84 14.38 -2.56
C ALA A 152 21.94 13.34 -2.71
N VAL A 153 23.12 13.81 -3.08
CA VAL A 153 24.37 13.03 -3.02
C VAL A 153 25.25 13.65 -1.95
N THR A 154 25.98 12.83 -1.20
CA THR A 154 27.00 13.34 -0.28
C THR A 154 28.18 13.92 -1.07
N GLU A 155 29.09 14.64 -0.41
CA GLU A 155 30.34 15.11 -1.02
C GLU A 155 31.18 13.96 -1.63
N ALA A 156 31.04 12.75 -1.07
CA ALA A 156 31.67 11.53 -1.56
C ALA A 156 30.88 10.80 -2.68
N GLY A 157 29.77 11.39 -3.17
CA GLY A 157 28.95 10.84 -4.25
C GLY A 157 27.96 9.73 -3.83
N ASN A 158 27.78 9.48 -2.53
CA ASN A 158 26.84 8.45 -2.06
C ASN A 158 25.39 8.93 -2.12
N VAL A 159 24.48 8.05 -2.50
CA VAL A 159 23.04 8.32 -2.52
C VAL A 159 22.50 8.51 -1.10
N VAL A 160 21.83 9.64 -0.85
CA VAL A 160 21.26 9.95 0.46
C VAL A 160 19.96 9.20 0.72
N VAL A 161 19.12 9.01 -0.30
CA VAL A 161 17.85 8.27 -0.18
C VAL A 161 17.72 7.30 -1.32
N SER A 162 17.58 6.01 -1.00
CA SER A 162 17.44 4.95 -2.01
C SER A 162 16.24 5.15 -2.91
N ASP A 163 16.38 4.73 -4.17
CA ASP A 163 15.29 4.72 -5.14
C ASP A 163 14.29 3.58 -4.88
N GLU A 164 14.77 2.46 -4.30
CA GLU A 164 13.91 1.33 -3.93
C GLU A 164 13.14 1.67 -2.65
N VAL A 165 11.82 1.57 -2.75
CA VAL A 165 10.89 1.64 -1.61
C VAL A 165 10.29 0.27 -1.44
N LYS A 166 10.49 -0.34 -0.28
CA LYS A 166 9.80 -1.56 0.10
C LYS A 166 8.50 -1.19 0.80
N PHE A 167 7.42 -1.89 0.52
CA PHE A 167 6.16 -1.76 1.25
C PHE A 167 5.73 -3.10 1.81
N ALA A 168 5.01 -3.05 2.92
CA ALA A 168 4.35 -4.21 3.50
C ALA A 168 3.06 -3.76 4.19
N GLY A 169 2.02 -4.58 4.16
CA GLY A 169 0.77 -4.30 4.85
C GLY A 169 0.16 -5.56 5.41
N GLU A 170 -0.54 -5.38 6.52
CA GLU A 170 -1.45 -6.38 7.09
C GLU A 170 -2.85 -5.81 6.91
N PHE A 171 -3.75 -6.57 6.28
CA PHE A 171 -5.10 -6.10 5.99
C PHE A 171 -6.12 -7.09 6.53
N GLN A 172 -7.03 -6.58 7.34
CA GLN A 172 -8.23 -7.29 7.71
C GLN A 172 -9.43 -6.65 7.00
N LEU A 173 -10.26 -7.47 6.35
CA LEU A 173 -11.46 -7.04 5.65
C LEU A 173 -12.71 -7.57 6.35
N ILE A 174 -13.82 -6.85 6.22
CA ILE A 174 -15.13 -7.16 6.78
C ILE A 174 -16.09 -7.41 5.63
N LYS A 175 -16.72 -8.60 5.61
CA LYS A 175 -17.78 -8.93 4.65
C LYS A 175 -18.97 -8.01 4.88
N GLN A 176 -19.46 -7.38 3.82
CA GLN A 176 -20.68 -6.58 3.82
C GLN A 176 -21.88 -7.47 3.48
N ALA A 177 -23.02 -7.16 4.10
CA ALA A 177 -24.30 -7.83 3.88
C ALA A 177 -24.92 -7.46 2.53
#